data_AF-A0A9Q7XJH4-F1
#
_entry.id   AF-A0A9Q7XJH4-F1
#
_cell.length_a   1.000
_cell.length_b   1.000
_cell.length_c   1.000
_cell.angle_alpha   90.00
_cell.angle_beta   90.00
_cell.angle_gamma   90.00
#
_symmetry.space_group_name_H-M   'P 1'
#
loop_
_entity.id
_entity.type
_entity.pdbx_description
1 polymer ?
#
loop_
_entity_poly.entity_id
_entity_poly.type
_entity_poly.pdbx_seq_one_letter_code
_entity_poly.pdbx_strand_id
1 'polypeptide(L)'
;MASTASTGNFEVRSATVSRVTNETMIEVSLSLDTHPTFAPQTINVKTGIGFLDHMLHALAKHGGMSLTLTCDGDLWIDDHHTAEDCALALGAAFKKALGPVKGIKRYGTGHAPLDEALSRAVIDISSRAYCVAELGLKREKIGDLSCEMIPHVLHSFAMEAGVTLHVDCLRGDNDHHRSESAFKALALAIKEAISRTGTDDVPSTKGEFRYHAAEVVGRRASVFEHSSVVELARTLTSSPLLPFLCIFVLQVFSEPHCYAYPASYPVKSNDSAQTSFLLGCL
;
A
#
# COMPACT_ATOMS: atom_id res chain seq x y z
N MET A 1 4.28 40.12 -35.75
CA MET A 1 3.40 38.95 -35.52
C MET A 1 3.72 38.40 -34.15
N ALA A 2 2.93 38.75 -33.15
CA ALA A 2 3.09 38.23 -31.80
C ALA A 2 2.57 36.78 -31.79
N SER A 3 3.47 35.83 -31.55
CA SER A 3 3.13 34.44 -31.28
C SER A 3 2.28 34.39 -30.03
N THR A 4 0.97 34.22 -30.19
CA THR A 4 0.06 33.82 -29.12
C THR A 4 0.49 32.44 -28.67
N ALA A 5 1.31 32.39 -27.62
CA ALA A 5 1.54 31.16 -26.87
C ALA A 5 0.17 30.67 -26.44
N SER A 6 -0.23 29.51 -26.98
CA SER A 6 -1.32 28.71 -26.44
C SER A 6 -1.03 28.54 -24.96
N THR A 7 -1.73 29.29 -24.11
CA THR A 7 -1.83 29.02 -22.69
C THR A 7 -2.56 27.69 -22.60
N GLY A 8 -1.82 26.60 -22.70
CA GLY A 8 -2.34 25.25 -22.52
C GLY A 8 -3.14 25.27 -21.23
N ASN A 9 -4.43 24.98 -21.36
CA ASN A 9 -5.39 25.11 -20.28
C ASN A 9 -4.84 24.30 -19.08
N PHE A 10 -4.44 24.98 -18.00
CA PHE A 10 -3.94 24.32 -16.80
C PHE A 10 -5.14 23.72 -16.08
N GLU A 11 -5.64 22.59 -16.58
CA GLU A 11 -6.76 21.90 -15.95
C GLU A 11 -6.27 21.37 -14.61
N VAL A 12 -6.77 21.95 -13.52
CA VAL A 12 -6.33 21.64 -12.16
C VAL A 12 -6.76 20.20 -11.82
N ARG A 13 -5.77 19.34 -11.52
CA ARG A 13 -6.03 17.99 -11.05
C ARG A 13 -6.42 18.01 -9.57
N SER A 14 -7.71 17.85 -9.31
CA SER A 14 -8.26 17.85 -7.95
C SER A 14 -9.43 16.88 -7.79
N ALA A 15 -9.67 16.43 -6.56
CA ALA A 15 -10.79 15.58 -6.24
C ALA A 15 -11.21 15.73 -4.77
N THR A 16 -12.52 15.59 -4.54
CA THR A 16 -13.10 15.36 -3.22
C THR A 16 -13.69 13.95 -3.15
N VAL A 17 -13.43 13.28 -2.03
CA VAL A 17 -13.92 11.95 -1.68
C VAL A 17 -14.48 11.98 -0.28
N SER A 18 -15.67 11.42 -0.10
CA SER A 18 -16.24 11.11 1.21
C SER A 18 -16.34 9.59 1.36
N ARG A 19 -15.94 9.08 2.52
CA ARG A 19 -15.99 7.66 2.88
C ARG A 19 -16.61 7.55 4.26
N VAL A 20 -17.65 6.73 4.39
CA VAL A 20 -18.39 6.54 5.63
C VAL A 20 -18.57 5.05 5.89
N THR A 21 -18.15 4.59 7.06
CA THR A 21 -18.40 3.26 7.61
C THR A 21 -19.04 3.40 8.99
N ASN A 22 -19.21 2.28 9.70
CA ASN A 22 -19.62 2.32 11.11
C ASN A 22 -18.46 2.67 12.05
N GLU A 23 -17.22 2.66 11.57
CA GLU A 23 -16.00 2.90 12.34
C GLU A 23 -15.50 4.32 12.12
N THR A 24 -15.59 4.83 10.88
CA THR A 24 -15.05 6.14 10.51
C THR A 24 -15.95 6.93 9.56
N MET A 25 -15.89 8.26 9.66
CA MET A 25 -16.47 9.21 8.72
C MET A 25 -15.38 10.18 8.25
N ILE A 26 -15.07 10.15 6.95
CA ILE A 26 -13.93 10.84 6.38
C ILE A 26 -14.33 11.68 5.18
N GLU A 27 -13.82 12.90 5.13
CA GLU A 27 -13.84 13.75 3.95
C GLU A 27 -12.42 14.17 3.58
N VAL A 28 -12.04 13.97 2.33
CA VAL A 28 -10.75 14.36 1.76
C VAL A 28 -10.97 15.22 0.54
N SER A 29 -10.34 16.39 0.50
CA SER A 29 -10.18 17.22 -0.69
C SER A 29 -8.70 17.39 -1.02
N LEU A 30 -8.31 16.94 -2.20
CA LEU A 30 -6.92 16.93 -2.66
C LEU A 30 -6.79 17.69 -3.99
N SER A 31 -5.80 18.58 -4.08
CA SER A 31 -5.31 19.14 -5.34
C SER A 31 -3.85 18.75 -5.54
N LEU A 32 -3.57 18.07 -6.66
CA LEU A 32 -2.23 17.62 -7.04
C LEU A 32 -1.36 18.75 -7.58
N ASP A 33 -2.02 19.76 -8.16
CA ASP A 33 -1.37 20.89 -8.80
C ASP A 33 -1.43 22.10 -7.85
N THR A 34 -0.27 22.71 -7.56
CA THR A 34 -0.17 24.02 -6.89
C THR A 34 0.60 25.01 -7.76
N HIS A 35 0.16 26.26 -7.76
CA HIS A 35 0.82 27.39 -8.42
C HIS A 35 0.89 28.56 -7.43
N PRO A 36 2.05 29.22 -7.25
CA PRO A 36 2.24 30.27 -6.23
C PRO A 36 1.24 31.43 -6.36
N THR A 37 0.72 31.68 -7.56
CA THR A 37 -0.21 32.79 -7.84
C THR A 37 -1.66 32.36 -8.06
N PHE A 38 -1.90 31.17 -8.63
CA PHE A 38 -3.23 30.79 -9.15
C PHE A 38 -3.86 29.61 -8.40
N ALA A 39 -3.05 28.82 -7.69
CA ALA A 39 -3.48 27.68 -6.91
C ALA A 39 -2.54 27.51 -5.71
N PRO A 40 -2.54 28.45 -4.74
CA PRO A 40 -1.64 28.38 -3.60
C PRO A 40 -1.89 27.13 -2.77
N GLN A 41 -0.83 26.63 -2.16
CA GLN A 41 -0.88 25.44 -1.31
C GLN A 41 -1.71 25.71 -0.05
N THR A 42 -2.73 24.89 0.19
CA THR A 42 -3.57 24.89 1.40
C THR A 42 -3.52 23.52 2.04
N ILE A 43 -3.15 23.43 3.31
CA ILE A 43 -3.01 22.16 4.03
C ILE A 43 -3.74 22.27 5.38
N ASN A 44 -4.75 21.43 5.59
CA ASN A 44 -5.52 21.33 6.83
C ASN A 44 -5.90 19.86 7.06
N VAL A 45 -5.14 19.17 7.91
CA VAL A 45 -5.34 17.75 8.20
C VAL A 45 -5.77 17.60 9.64
N LYS A 46 -6.86 16.88 9.86
CA LYS A 46 -7.46 16.57 11.17
C LYS A 46 -7.97 15.14 11.16
N THR A 47 -7.08 14.20 11.44
CA THR A 47 -7.41 12.76 11.56
C THR A 47 -7.88 12.39 12.96
N GLY A 48 -7.58 13.23 13.96
CA GLY A 48 -7.70 12.87 15.37
C GLY A 48 -6.42 12.25 15.95
N ILE A 49 -5.44 11.91 15.11
CA ILE A 49 -4.13 11.38 15.51
C ILE A 49 -3.03 12.39 15.13
N GLY A 50 -2.50 13.11 16.13
CA GLY A 50 -1.62 14.26 15.87
C GLY A 50 -0.33 13.94 15.09
N PHE A 51 0.24 12.74 15.28
CA PHE A 51 1.42 12.35 14.50
C PHE A 51 1.08 11.99 13.05
N LEU A 52 -0.08 11.40 12.78
CA LEU A 52 -0.55 11.16 11.41
C LEU A 52 -0.85 12.48 10.69
N ASP A 53 -1.46 13.45 11.39
CA ASP A 53 -1.68 14.80 10.87
C ASP A 53 -0.36 15.43 10.41
N HIS A 54 0.69 15.31 11.22
CA HIS A 54 2.03 15.79 10.88
C HIS A 54 2.62 15.08 9.64
N MET A 55 2.50 13.75 9.55
CA MET A 55 3.00 12.98 8.40
C MET A 55 2.28 13.37 7.09
N LEU A 56 0.95 13.48 7.12
CA LEU A 56 0.16 13.87 5.95
C LEU A 56 0.35 15.35 5.60
N HIS A 57 0.59 16.21 6.59
CA HIS A 57 0.99 17.58 6.35
C HIS A 57 2.34 17.64 5.61
N ALA A 58 3.35 16.90 6.06
CA ALA A 58 4.66 16.82 5.42
C ALA A 58 4.54 16.29 3.98
N LEU A 59 3.73 15.25 3.77
CA LEU A 59 3.43 14.69 2.46
C LEU A 59 2.87 15.75 1.49
N ALA A 60 1.82 16.46 1.90
CA ALA A 60 1.22 17.51 1.09
C ALA A 60 2.20 18.67 0.86
N LYS A 61 2.91 19.08 1.91
CA LYS A 61 3.86 20.20 1.89
C LYS A 61 4.93 20.00 0.84
N HIS A 62 5.66 18.88 0.93
CA HIS A 62 6.79 18.59 0.06
C HIS A 62 6.37 18.07 -1.33
N GLY A 63 5.17 17.50 -1.43
CA GLY A 63 4.57 17.09 -2.70
C GLY A 63 4.11 18.26 -3.56
N GLY A 64 3.97 19.46 -2.96
CA GLY A 64 3.38 20.60 -3.64
C GLY A 64 1.89 20.39 -3.91
N MET A 65 1.19 19.73 -2.97
CA MET A 65 -0.24 19.46 -3.04
C MET A 65 -0.99 20.33 -2.03
N SER A 66 -2.26 20.61 -2.31
CA SER A 66 -3.21 21.11 -1.29
C SER A 66 -4.02 19.93 -0.77
N LEU A 67 -4.15 19.83 0.55
CA LEU A 67 -4.83 18.72 1.22
C LEU A 67 -5.69 19.25 2.36
N THR A 68 -6.99 19.03 2.27
CA THR A 68 -7.90 19.12 3.40
C THR A 68 -8.39 17.71 3.71
N LEU A 69 -8.23 17.27 4.96
CA LEU A 69 -8.71 15.96 5.41
C LEU A 69 -9.30 16.10 6.80
N THR A 70 -10.51 15.59 6.99
CA THR A 70 -11.18 15.47 8.29
C THR A 70 -11.64 14.04 8.50
N CYS A 71 -11.39 13.50 9.69
CA CYS A 71 -11.89 12.20 10.12
C CYS A 71 -12.56 12.34 11.49
N ASP A 72 -13.72 11.71 11.61
CA ASP A 72 -14.31 11.30 12.89
C ASP A 72 -14.21 9.78 12.95
N GLY A 73 -13.53 9.25 13.95
CA GLY A 73 -13.16 7.84 14.02
C GLY A 73 -13.22 7.30 15.45
N ASP A 74 -13.30 5.99 15.57
CA ASP A 74 -13.46 5.24 16.82
C ASP A 74 -12.18 5.10 17.65
N LEU A 75 -11.46 6.22 17.87
CA LEU A 75 -10.19 6.28 18.62
C LEU A 75 -10.24 5.77 20.07
N TRP A 76 -11.44 5.50 20.61
CA TRP A 76 -11.60 4.82 21.89
C TRP A 76 -11.27 3.32 21.83
N ILE A 77 -11.22 2.72 20.64
CA ILE A 77 -10.80 1.33 20.40
C ILE A 77 -9.28 1.31 20.28
N ASP A 78 -8.76 1.85 19.18
CA ASP A 78 -7.35 2.09 18.89
C ASP A 78 -7.20 3.08 17.71
N ASP A 79 -5.99 3.26 17.19
CA ASP A 79 -5.71 4.13 16.05
C ASP A 79 -5.88 3.46 14.66
N HIS A 80 -6.19 2.16 14.62
CA HIS A 80 -6.09 1.35 13.41
C HIS A 80 -7.08 1.79 12.32
N HIS A 81 -8.38 1.72 12.61
CA HIS A 81 -9.42 2.03 11.61
C HIS A 81 -9.28 3.48 11.11
N THR A 82 -9.02 4.42 12.03
CA THR A 82 -8.82 5.83 11.70
C THR A 82 -7.62 6.02 10.75
N ALA A 83 -6.47 5.43 11.06
CA ALA A 83 -5.27 5.59 10.23
C ALA A 83 -5.42 4.90 8.86
N GLU A 84 -5.94 3.67 8.83
CA GLU A 84 -6.18 2.92 7.59
C GLU A 84 -7.18 3.66 6.69
N ASP A 85 -8.34 4.02 7.21
CA ASP A 85 -9.41 4.59 6.40
C ASP A 85 -9.05 5.99 5.89
N CYS A 86 -8.27 6.76 6.65
CA CYS A 86 -7.68 8.02 6.17
C CYS A 86 -6.76 7.77 4.97
N ALA A 87 -5.94 6.73 5.02
CA ALA A 87 -5.04 6.37 3.93
C ALA A 87 -5.80 5.88 2.68
N LEU A 88 -6.84 5.07 2.85
CA LEU A 88 -7.73 4.65 1.78
C LEU A 88 -8.42 5.87 1.13
N ALA A 89 -9.06 6.73 1.92
CA ALA A 89 -9.73 7.92 1.41
C ALA A 89 -8.75 8.85 0.65
N LEU A 90 -7.53 9.01 1.16
CA LEU A 90 -6.47 9.77 0.49
C LEU A 90 -6.03 9.11 -0.82
N GLY A 91 -5.86 7.79 -0.85
CA GLY A 91 -5.52 7.04 -2.07
C GLY A 91 -6.60 7.17 -3.14
N ALA A 92 -7.88 7.08 -2.75
CA ALA A 92 -9.02 7.29 -3.64
C ALA A 92 -9.05 8.71 -4.20
N ALA A 93 -8.82 9.73 -3.35
CA ALA A 93 -8.74 11.12 -3.78
C ALA A 93 -7.56 11.35 -4.73
N PHE A 94 -6.39 10.75 -4.46
CA PHE A 94 -5.23 10.81 -5.35
C PHE A 94 -5.52 10.24 -6.74
N LYS A 95 -6.07 9.02 -6.80
CA LYS A 95 -6.44 8.35 -8.05
C LYS A 95 -7.47 9.15 -8.84
N LYS A 96 -8.50 9.68 -8.16
CA LYS A 96 -9.55 10.49 -8.78
C LYS A 96 -9.01 11.82 -9.29
N ALA A 97 -8.16 12.50 -8.51
CA ALA A 97 -7.56 13.76 -8.91
C ALA A 97 -6.59 13.59 -10.08
N LEU A 98 -5.86 12.48 -10.12
CA LEU A 98 -4.92 12.18 -11.20
C LEU A 98 -5.63 11.96 -12.54
N GLY A 99 -6.78 11.29 -12.53
CA GLY A 99 -7.55 11.01 -13.74
C GLY A 99 -6.84 10.04 -14.69
N PRO A 100 -7.00 10.21 -16.02
CA PRO A 100 -6.31 9.38 -17.00
C PRO A 100 -4.78 9.47 -16.87
N VAL A 101 -4.10 8.32 -16.83
CA VAL A 101 -2.64 8.24 -16.74
C VAL A 101 -2.03 8.52 -18.11
N LYS A 102 -2.00 9.80 -18.49
CA LYS A 102 -1.42 10.31 -19.74
C LYS A 102 -0.72 11.64 -19.50
N GLY A 103 0.30 11.93 -20.29
CA GLY A 103 1.04 13.20 -20.23
C GLY A 103 1.76 13.47 -18.91
N ILE A 104 2.10 12.42 -18.16
CA ILE A 104 2.85 12.48 -16.91
C ILE A 104 4.10 11.61 -16.97
N LYS A 105 5.07 11.87 -16.09
CA LYS A 105 6.31 11.09 -15.99
C LYS A 105 6.09 9.62 -15.59
N ARG A 106 4.98 9.31 -14.91
CA ARG A 106 4.59 7.99 -14.38
C ARG A 106 5.47 7.47 -13.24
N TYR A 107 6.79 7.54 -13.41
CA TYR A 107 7.77 7.12 -12.42
C TYR A 107 8.31 8.32 -11.65
N GLY A 108 8.51 8.14 -10.36
CA GLY A 108 9.16 9.13 -9.52
C GLY A 108 9.99 8.48 -8.44
N THR A 109 11.08 9.13 -8.07
CA THR A 109 11.98 8.69 -7.00
C THR A 109 12.31 9.87 -6.10
N GLY A 110 12.26 9.66 -4.79
CA GLY A 110 12.60 10.65 -3.79
C GLY A 110 13.58 10.09 -2.78
N HIS A 111 14.57 10.90 -2.39
CA HIS A 111 15.37 10.68 -1.20
C HIS A 111 15.18 11.88 -0.29
N ALA A 112 14.96 11.65 1.00
CA ALA A 112 14.88 12.71 1.99
C ALA A 112 15.60 12.28 3.26
N PRO A 113 16.54 13.10 3.76
CA PRO A 113 17.05 12.94 5.10
C PRO A 113 16.13 13.62 6.12
N LEU A 114 16.26 13.22 7.38
CA LEU A 114 15.90 14.03 8.53
C LEU A 114 16.93 13.72 9.62
N ASP A 115 17.82 14.67 9.85
CA ASP A 115 19.01 14.51 10.68
C ASP A 115 19.79 13.22 10.34
N GLU A 116 19.86 12.25 11.25
CA GLU A 116 20.58 10.99 11.05
C GLU A 116 19.84 9.97 10.19
N ALA A 117 18.52 10.15 10.01
CA ALA A 117 17.69 9.27 9.21
C ALA A 117 17.76 9.60 7.72
N LEU A 118 17.69 8.58 6.87
CA LEU A 118 17.61 8.73 5.42
C LEU A 118 16.65 7.70 4.85
N SER A 119 15.66 8.17 4.10
CA SER A 119 14.68 7.33 3.44
C SER A 119 14.64 7.55 1.93
N ARG A 120 14.26 6.50 1.21
CA ARG A 120 14.01 6.48 -0.22
C ARG A 120 12.56 6.07 -0.47
N ALA A 121 11.90 6.71 -1.43
CA ALA A 121 10.63 6.25 -1.98
C ALA A 121 10.69 6.18 -3.51
N VAL A 122 10.06 5.16 -4.08
CA VAL A 122 9.89 4.97 -5.52
C VAL A 122 8.42 4.68 -5.79
N ILE A 123 7.83 5.39 -6.75
CA ILE A 123 6.44 5.20 -7.16
C ILE A 123 6.35 4.98 -8.67
N ASP A 124 5.55 3.98 -9.06
CA ASP A 124 5.08 3.76 -10.44
C ASP A 124 3.55 3.90 -10.45
N ILE A 125 3.05 4.90 -11.18
CA ILE A 125 1.63 5.09 -11.45
C ILE A 125 1.20 4.02 -12.47
N SER A 126 0.95 2.83 -11.96
CA SER A 126 1.00 1.59 -12.74
C SER A 126 -0.37 0.96 -13.00
N SER A 127 -1.40 1.43 -12.30
CA SER A 127 -2.71 0.76 -12.15
C SER A 127 -2.61 -0.66 -11.57
N ARG A 128 -1.51 -0.97 -10.88
CA ARG A 128 -1.29 -2.22 -10.15
C ARG A 128 -0.91 -1.89 -8.71
N ALA A 129 -1.88 -2.12 -7.83
CA ALA A 129 -1.74 -1.99 -6.39
C ALA A 129 -0.63 -2.93 -5.88
N TYR A 130 0.46 -2.35 -5.38
CA TYR A 130 1.55 -3.08 -4.74
C TYR A 130 2.32 -2.15 -3.80
N CYS A 131 2.73 -2.64 -2.62
CA CYS A 131 3.50 -1.84 -1.67
C CYS A 131 4.58 -2.67 -0.97
N VAL A 132 5.78 -2.10 -0.85
CA VAL A 132 6.85 -2.56 0.04
C VAL A 132 7.25 -1.38 0.92
N ALA A 133 7.09 -1.50 2.23
CA ALA A 133 7.37 -0.43 3.19
C ALA A 133 8.27 -0.94 4.32
N GLU A 134 9.57 -0.73 4.19
CA GLU A 134 10.61 -1.23 5.09
C GLU A 134 11.23 -0.07 5.89
N LEU A 135 10.60 0.31 7.00
CA LEU A 135 10.98 1.50 7.77
C LEU A 135 11.92 1.20 8.97
N GLY A 136 11.97 -0.06 9.41
CA GLY A 136 12.82 -0.50 10.52
C GLY A 136 12.55 0.25 11.82
N LEU A 137 11.27 0.57 12.10
CA LEU A 137 10.85 1.26 13.31
C LEU A 137 11.00 0.32 14.52
N LYS A 138 11.46 0.87 15.65
CA LYS A 138 11.78 0.08 16.86
C LYS A 138 10.82 0.34 18.01
N ARG A 139 10.25 1.53 18.08
CA ARG A 139 9.26 1.95 19.07
C ARG A 139 7.91 1.29 18.78
N GLU A 140 7.11 1.20 19.83
CA GLU A 140 5.73 0.76 19.74
C GLU A 140 4.81 1.87 19.20
N LYS A 141 5.02 3.13 19.65
CA LYS A 141 4.23 4.30 19.24
C LYS A 141 5.09 5.57 19.06
N ILE A 142 4.64 6.47 18.20
CA ILE A 142 5.13 7.86 18.09
C ILE A 142 3.95 8.82 18.30
N GLY A 143 3.92 9.45 19.48
CA GLY A 143 2.71 10.13 19.92
C GLY A 143 1.56 9.13 20.02
N ASP A 144 0.43 9.48 19.42
CA ASP A 144 -0.78 8.65 19.45
C ASP A 144 -0.85 7.60 18.34
N LEU A 145 0.06 7.64 17.35
CA LEU A 145 0.10 6.68 16.25
C LEU A 145 0.96 5.46 16.62
N SER A 146 0.40 4.27 16.50
CA SER A 146 1.14 3.01 16.60
C SER A 146 2.10 2.86 15.42
N CYS A 147 3.32 2.40 15.68
CA CYS A 147 4.37 2.35 14.66
C CYS A 147 4.06 1.33 13.56
N GLU A 148 3.29 0.29 13.87
CA GLU A 148 2.82 -0.68 12.87
C GLU A 148 1.85 -0.07 11.85
N MET A 149 1.11 0.98 12.24
CA MET A 149 0.19 1.66 11.33
C MET A 149 0.91 2.55 10.31
N ILE A 150 2.17 2.92 10.53
CA ILE A 150 2.93 3.75 9.59
C ILE A 150 3.16 3.03 8.24
N PRO A 151 3.72 1.81 8.17
CA PRO A 151 3.75 1.05 6.93
C PRO A 151 2.35 0.66 6.44
N HIS A 152 1.38 0.43 7.33
CA HIS A 152 0.00 0.11 6.93
C HIS A 152 -0.68 1.27 6.19
N VAL A 153 -0.46 2.51 6.62
CA VAL A 153 -0.93 3.73 5.94
C VAL A 153 -0.36 3.81 4.52
N LEU A 154 0.95 3.55 4.36
CA LEU A 154 1.60 3.54 3.03
C LEU A 154 1.04 2.44 2.14
N HIS A 155 0.81 1.24 2.71
CA HIS A 155 0.20 0.11 2.02
C HIS A 155 -1.23 0.44 1.55
N SER A 156 -2.11 0.84 2.47
CA SER A 156 -3.51 1.17 2.18
C SER A 156 -3.63 2.31 1.15
N PHE A 157 -2.79 3.35 1.27
CA PHE A 157 -2.70 4.39 0.24
C PHE A 157 -2.36 3.81 -1.13
N ALA A 158 -1.32 2.98 -1.23
CA ALA A 158 -0.87 2.41 -2.50
C ALA A 158 -1.93 1.49 -3.13
N MET A 159 -2.64 0.72 -2.29
CA MET A 159 -3.72 -0.16 -2.73
C MET A 159 -4.84 0.63 -3.38
N GLU A 160 -5.36 1.64 -2.67
CA GLU A 160 -6.52 2.40 -3.14
C GLU A 160 -6.16 3.36 -4.29
N ALA A 161 -4.96 3.96 -4.25
CA ALA A 161 -4.42 4.75 -5.34
C ALA A 161 -4.16 3.90 -6.61
N GLY A 162 -4.01 2.59 -6.47
CA GLY A 162 -3.69 1.66 -7.55
C GLY A 162 -2.30 1.91 -8.13
N VAL A 163 -1.33 2.17 -7.26
CA VAL A 163 0.07 2.43 -7.63
C VAL A 163 0.96 1.32 -7.09
N THR A 164 2.15 1.20 -7.69
CA THR A 164 3.23 0.39 -7.14
C THR A 164 4.15 1.31 -6.34
N LEU A 165 4.33 1.02 -5.05
CA LEU A 165 5.05 1.86 -4.10
C LEU A 165 6.15 1.06 -3.39
N HIS A 166 7.36 1.62 -3.33
CA HIS A 166 8.44 1.13 -2.49
C HIS A 166 8.93 2.25 -1.60
N VAL A 167 9.03 2.01 -0.30
CA VAL A 167 9.55 2.97 0.69
C VAL A 167 10.51 2.24 1.62
N ASP A 168 11.75 2.71 1.65
CA ASP A 168 12.81 2.12 2.48
C ASP A 168 13.42 3.20 3.37
N CYS A 169 13.52 2.95 4.67
CA CYS A 169 14.38 3.73 5.56
C CYS A 169 15.77 3.10 5.58
N LEU A 170 16.72 3.72 4.88
CA LEU A 170 18.07 3.19 4.67
C LEU A 170 18.92 3.21 5.95
N ARG A 171 18.68 4.18 6.83
CA ARG A 171 19.33 4.34 8.14
C ARG A 171 18.54 5.34 9.00
N GLY A 172 18.82 5.34 10.30
CA GLY A 172 18.29 6.30 11.28
C GLY A 172 18.33 5.70 12.68
N ASP A 173 18.22 6.52 13.72
CA ASP A 173 18.17 6.00 15.10
C ASP A 173 16.87 6.41 15.80
N ASN A 174 16.28 7.53 15.40
CA ASN A 174 15.03 8.04 15.91
C ASN A 174 13.85 7.69 14.98
N ASP A 175 12.84 6.99 15.48
CA ASP A 175 11.70 6.56 14.66
C ASP A 175 10.80 7.71 14.18
N HIS A 176 10.79 8.87 14.87
CA HIS A 176 10.18 10.08 14.32
C HIS A 176 10.91 10.48 13.04
N HIS A 177 12.24 10.54 13.09
CA HIS A 177 13.06 10.95 11.95
C HIS A 177 12.96 9.94 10.80
N ARG A 178 12.95 8.64 11.10
CA ARG A 178 12.73 7.55 10.14
C ARG A 178 11.37 7.70 9.44
N SER A 179 10.30 7.90 10.21
CA SER A 179 8.94 8.04 9.67
C SER A 179 8.77 9.30 8.84
N GLU A 180 9.18 10.46 9.37
CA GLU A 180 9.02 11.74 8.69
C GLU A 180 9.88 11.82 7.42
N SER A 181 11.11 11.30 7.45
CA SER A 181 11.95 11.21 6.24
C SER A 181 11.32 10.33 5.17
N ALA A 182 10.63 9.24 5.54
CA ALA A 182 9.92 8.37 4.60
C ALA A 182 8.74 9.10 3.91
N PHE A 183 7.91 9.81 4.68
CA PHE A 183 6.81 10.61 4.10
C PHE A 183 7.33 11.76 3.22
N LYS A 184 8.44 12.41 3.59
CA LYS A 184 9.10 13.42 2.76
C LYS A 184 9.65 12.81 1.46
N ALA A 185 10.28 11.64 1.53
CA ALA A 185 10.78 10.95 0.35
C ALA A 185 9.63 10.58 -0.60
N LEU A 186 8.52 10.07 -0.07
CA LEU A 186 7.31 9.78 -0.84
C LEU A 186 6.74 11.03 -1.50
N ALA A 187 6.68 12.15 -0.77
CA ALA A 187 6.21 13.42 -1.29
C ALA A 187 6.98 13.86 -2.54
N LEU A 188 8.31 13.75 -2.50
CA LEU A 188 9.18 14.07 -3.62
C LEU A 188 8.97 13.10 -4.80
N ALA A 189 8.85 11.80 -4.51
CA ALA A 189 8.59 10.78 -5.53
C ALA A 189 7.24 11.01 -6.24
N ILE A 190 6.17 11.30 -5.48
CA ILE A 190 4.85 11.62 -6.04
C ILE A 190 4.95 12.87 -6.93
N LYS A 191 5.57 13.95 -6.43
CA LYS A 191 5.72 15.21 -7.18
C LYS A 191 6.42 14.98 -8.52
N GLU A 192 7.45 14.14 -8.54
CA GLU A 192 8.10 13.76 -9.78
C GLU A 192 7.16 12.95 -10.69
N ALA A 193 6.55 11.88 -10.19
CA ALA A 193 5.74 10.96 -11.00
C ALA A 193 4.54 11.64 -11.68
N ILE A 194 3.90 12.58 -10.98
CA ILE A 194 2.74 13.33 -11.49
C ILE A 194 3.13 14.54 -12.35
N SER A 195 4.43 14.83 -12.50
CA SER A 195 4.89 15.97 -13.31
C SER A 195 4.48 15.79 -14.77
N ARG A 196 3.92 16.85 -15.36
CA ARG A 196 3.47 16.85 -16.75
C ARG A 196 4.68 16.80 -17.69
N THR A 197 4.61 15.96 -18.72
CA THR A 197 5.66 15.85 -19.75
C THR A 197 5.50 16.88 -20.87
N GLY A 198 4.32 17.51 -20.97
CA GLY A 198 3.95 18.37 -22.09
C GLY A 198 3.46 17.61 -23.32
N THR A 199 3.35 16.28 -23.24
CA THR A 199 2.76 15.42 -24.27
C THR A 199 1.40 14.89 -23.80
N ASP A 200 0.57 14.36 -24.71
CA ASP A 200 -0.66 13.63 -24.35
C ASP A 200 -0.46 12.10 -24.42
N ASP A 201 0.80 11.66 -24.36
CA ASP A 201 1.18 10.26 -24.54
C ASP A 201 0.84 9.41 -23.31
N VAL A 202 0.49 8.15 -23.54
CA VAL A 202 0.29 7.16 -22.48
C VAL A 202 1.65 6.51 -22.19
N PRO A 203 2.23 6.69 -20.99
CA PRO A 203 3.58 6.23 -20.67
C PRO A 203 3.62 4.70 -20.41
N SER A 204 3.16 3.89 -21.36
CA SER A 204 3.06 2.43 -21.27
C SER A 204 3.23 1.78 -22.63
N THR A 205 4.10 0.77 -22.72
CA THR A 205 4.26 -0.04 -23.94
C THR A 205 3.02 -0.85 -24.30
N LYS A 206 2.10 -1.08 -23.34
CA LYS A 206 0.79 -1.71 -23.58
C LYS A 206 -0.23 -0.75 -24.19
N GLY A 207 0.03 0.56 -24.19
CA GLY A 207 -0.86 1.59 -24.70
C GLY A 207 -2.05 1.94 -23.80
N GLU A 208 -2.21 1.26 -22.66
CA GLU A 208 -3.30 1.53 -21.72
C GLU A 208 -2.91 1.28 -20.25
N PHE A 209 -3.70 1.89 -19.36
CA PHE A 209 -3.71 1.65 -17.92
C PHE A 209 -5.10 1.15 -17.54
N ARG A 210 -5.20 -0.09 -17.09
CA ARG A 210 -6.45 -0.68 -16.59
C ARG A 210 -6.26 -1.02 -15.13
N TYR A 211 -7.01 -0.34 -14.27
CA TYR A 211 -7.23 -0.83 -12.91
C TYR A 211 -7.96 -2.16 -13.05
N HIS A 212 -7.30 -3.24 -12.66
CA HIS A 212 -8.03 -4.48 -12.48
C HIS A 212 -8.99 -4.18 -11.32
N ALA A 213 -10.29 -4.28 -11.57
CA ALA A 213 -11.20 -4.52 -10.44
C ALA A 213 -10.57 -5.68 -9.68
N ALA A 214 -10.44 -5.57 -8.35
CA ALA A 214 -9.88 -6.64 -7.54
C ALA A 214 -10.66 -7.91 -7.89
N GLU A 215 -10.09 -8.70 -8.80
CA GLU A 215 -10.58 -10.02 -9.10
C GLU A 215 -10.13 -10.75 -7.85
N VAL A 216 -11.04 -10.82 -6.87
CA VAL A 216 -10.96 -11.83 -5.84
C VAL A 216 -10.65 -13.09 -6.62
N VAL A 217 -9.43 -13.60 -6.49
CA VAL A 217 -9.05 -14.91 -7.00
C VAL A 217 -9.76 -15.93 -6.11
N GLY A 218 -11.08 -15.83 -6.00
CA GLY A 218 -11.96 -16.94 -5.93
C GLY A 218 -11.78 -17.61 -7.28
N ARG A 219 -10.84 -18.55 -7.34
CA ARG A 219 -11.06 -19.72 -8.19
C ARG A 219 -12.49 -20.11 -7.91
N ARG A 220 -13.39 -19.84 -8.85
CA ARG A 220 -14.64 -20.58 -8.93
C ARG A 220 -14.16 -22.02 -8.90
N ALA A 221 -14.37 -22.69 -7.76
CA ALA A 221 -14.51 -24.12 -7.79
C ALA A 221 -15.64 -24.32 -8.80
N SER A 222 -15.27 -24.61 -10.05
CA SER A 222 -16.16 -25.26 -10.98
C SER A 222 -16.68 -26.44 -10.18
N VAL A 223 -17.96 -26.38 -9.84
CA VAL A 223 -18.72 -27.50 -9.29
C VAL A 223 -18.48 -28.63 -10.28
N PHE A 224 -17.53 -29.49 -9.97
CA PHE A 224 -17.44 -30.79 -10.59
C PHE A 224 -18.74 -31.47 -10.16
N GLU A 225 -19.63 -31.68 -11.12
CA GLU A 225 -20.84 -32.47 -10.91
C GLU A 225 -20.47 -33.74 -10.14
N HIS A 226 -21.12 -33.90 -8.99
CA HIS A 226 -21.06 -35.05 -8.11
C HIS A 226 -21.63 -36.30 -8.81
N SER A 227 -20.90 -36.84 -9.78
CA SER A 227 -21.26 -38.11 -10.42
C SER A 227 -20.15 -39.17 -10.35
N SER A 228 -18.92 -38.82 -9.97
CA SER A 228 -17.80 -39.78 -9.95
C SER A 228 -17.25 -40.13 -8.55
N VAL A 229 -17.63 -39.39 -7.50
CA VAL A 229 -17.16 -39.67 -6.11
C VAL A 229 -18.15 -40.58 -5.35
N VAL A 230 -19.45 -40.53 -5.69
CA VAL A 230 -20.48 -41.42 -5.11
C VAL A 230 -20.34 -42.86 -5.62
N GLU A 231 -19.87 -43.05 -6.86
CA GLU A 231 -19.63 -44.38 -7.45
C GLU A 231 -18.44 -45.10 -6.77
N LEU A 232 -17.39 -44.35 -6.41
CA LEU A 232 -16.18 -44.88 -5.76
C LEU A 232 -16.42 -45.24 -4.28
N ALA A 233 -17.28 -44.50 -3.59
CA ALA A 233 -17.68 -44.79 -2.22
C ALA A 233 -18.60 -46.03 -2.11
N ARG A 234 -19.38 -46.33 -3.17
CA ARG A 234 -20.23 -47.53 -3.23
C ARG A 234 -19.45 -48.81 -3.53
N THR A 235 -18.28 -48.72 -4.18
CA THR A 235 -17.45 -49.90 -4.47
C THR A 235 -16.59 -50.36 -3.29
N LEU A 236 -16.42 -49.52 -2.26
CA LEU A 236 -15.58 -49.81 -1.09
C LEU A 236 -16.35 -50.29 0.15
N THR A 237 -17.69 -50.33 0.13
CA THR A 237 -18.53 -50.80 1.24
C THR A 237 -19.03 -52.25 1.10
N SER A 238 -18.60 -53.00 0.09
CA SER A 238 -19.03 -54.39 -0.15
C SER A 238 -18.01 -55.46 0.24
N SER A 239 -16.88 -55.09 0.87
CA SER A 239 -15.88 -56.05 1.36
C SER A 239 -15.98 -56.23 2.88
N PRO A 240 -16.08 -57.46 3.42
CA PRO A 240 -16.25 -57.71 4.84
C PRO A 240 -14.93 -57.66 5.64
N LEU A 241 -13.87 -57.04 5.12
CA LEU A 241 -12.58 -56.92 5.78
C LEU A 241 -12.09 -55.48 5.68
N LEU A 242 -12.19 -54.73 6.78
CA LEU A 242 -11.27 -53.69 7.29
C LEU A 242 -12.05 -52.66 8.16
N PRO A 243 -12.04 -52.78 9.50
CA PRO A 243 -12.51 -51.71 10.37
C PRO A 243 -11.30 -51.02 11.03
N PHE A 244 -10.34 -50.45 10.29
CA PHE A 244 -9.27 -49.65 10.93
C PHE A 244 -8.69 -48.48 10.10
N LEU A 245 -9.26 -48.14 8.93
CA LEU A 245 -8.72 -47.07 8.09
C LEU A 245 -9.79 -46.05 7.62
N CYS A 246 -10.63 -45.56 8.54
CA CYS A 246 -11.60 -44.50 8.24
C CYS A 246 -11.53 -43.28 9.19
N ILE A 247 -10.54 -43.19 10.08
CA ILE A 247 -10.40 -42.06 11.01
C ILE A 247 -9.36 -41.02 10.54
N PHE A 248 -8.56 -41.29 9.50
CA PHE A 248 -7.47 -40.39 9.11
C PHE A 248 -7.77 -39.39 7.99
N VAL A 249 -8.95 -39.45 7.34
CA VAL A 249 -9.24 -38.62 6.15
C VAL A 249 -10.17 -37.43 6.46
N LEU A 250 -10.76 -37.35 7.66
CA LEU A 250 -11.72 -36.30 8.01
C LEU A 250 -11.19 -35.18 8.93
N GLN A 251 -9.89 -35.15 9.26
CA GLN A 251 -9.33 -34.18 10.20
C GLN A 251 -8.38 -33.14 9.57
N VAL A 252 -8.29 -33.05 8.24
CA VAL A 252 -7.37 -32.13 7.53
C VAL A 252 -8.08 -30.88 6.96
N PHE A 253 -9.40 -30.72 7.14
CA PHE A 253 -10.16 -29.61 6.52
C PHE A 253 -10.86 -28.67 7.51
N SER A 254 -10.30 -28.45 8.70
CA SER A 254 -10.91 -27.52 9.64
C SER A 254 -9.91 -26.81 10.55
N GLU A 255 -9.03 -25.95 10.00
CA GLU A 255 -8.49 -24.78 10.72
C GLU A 255 -8.19 -23.62 9.74
N PRO A 256 -8.64 -22.38 10.01
CA PRO A 256 -8.21 -21.19 9.28
C PRO A 256 -7.00 -20.59 9.99
N HIS A 257 -5.78 -20.79 9.46
CA HIS A 257 -4.60 -20.10 9.99
C HIS A 257 -4.35 -18.77 9.29
N CYS A 258 -4.06 -17.79 10.14
CA CYS A 258 -3.78 -16.39 9.93
C CYS A 258 -2.64 -16.14 8.93
N TYR A 259 -2.70 -14.97 8.28
CA TYR A 259 -1.63 -14.40 7.47
C TYR A 259 -0.34 -14.26 8.29
N ALA A 260 0.71 -14.97 7.89
CA ALA A 260 2.06 -14.78 8.37
C ALA A 260 2.85 -13.94 7.35
N TYR A 261 3.38 -12.80 7.79
CA TYR A 261 4.39 -12.04 7.06
C TYR A 261 5.68 -12.88 6.89
N PRO A 262 6.37 -12.84 5.73
CA PRO A 262 7.62 -13.55 5.59
C PRO A 262 8.73 -12.82 6.36
N ALA A 263 9.13 -13.40 7.49
CA ALA A 263 10.37 -13.04 8.17
C ALA A 263 11.57 -13.34 7.25
N SER A 264 12.33 -12.31 6.92
CA SER A 264 13.59 -12.40 6.19
C SER A 264 14.69 -12.94 7.12
N TYR A 265 15.18 -14.15 6.84
CA TYR A 265 16.36 -14.69 7.51
C TYR A 265 17.64 -14.07 6.93
N PRO A 266 18.65 -13.71 7.75
CA PRO A 266 19.93 -13.26 7.23
C PRO A 266 20.75 -14.45 6.69
N VAL A 267 21.24 -14.29 5.47
CA VAL A 267 22.24 -15.17 4.84
C VAL A 267 23.54 -15.07 5.66
N LYS A 268 23.89 -16.13 6.38
CA LYS A 268 25.26 -16.32 6.90
C LYS A 268 26.10 -17.01 5.82
N SER A 269 27.20 -16.37 5.46
CA SER A 269 28.26 -16.91 4.62
C SER A 269 28.88 -18.17 5.26
N ASN A 270 28.98 -19.24 4.49
CA ASN A 270 29.78 -20.43 4.81
C ASN A 270 31.27 -20.07 4.80
N ASP A 271 32.02 -20.55 5.79
CA ASP A 271 33.28 -21.23 5.51
C ASP A 271 33.71 -22.19 6.63
N SER A 272 34.09 -23.39 6.18
CA SER A 272 34.95 -24.41 6.82
C SER A 272 34.52 -25.07 8.14
N ALA A 273 34.06 -26.33 8.07
CA ALA A 273 34.63 -27.44 8.84
C ALA A 273 34.03 -28.80 8.44
N GLN A 274 34.81 -29.52 7.64
CA GLN A 274 35.03 -30.97 7.58
C GLN A 274 34.01 -31.91 8.27
N THR A 275 33.35 -32.70 7.40
CA THR A 275 33.17 -34.16 7.46
C THR A 275 33.68 -34.91 8.69
N SER A 276 32.77 -35.61 9.37
CA SER A 276 33.04 -36.95 9.92
C SER A 276 31.75 -37.75 10.17
N PHE A 277 31.74 -38.95 9.60
CA PHE A 277 30.85 -40.09 9.84
C PHE A 277 30.69 -40.45 11.32
N LEU A 278 29.50 -40.87 11.77
CA LEU A 278 29.19 -42.28 12.09
C LEU A 278 27.78 -42.49 12.70
N LEU A 279 27.19 -43.59 12.25
CA LEU A 279 26.04 -44.36 12.75
C LEU A 279 26.05 -44.60 14.26
N GLY A 280 24.86 -44.77 14.84
CA GLY A 280 24.69 -45.52 16.09
C GLY A 280 23.31 -45.39 16.72
N CYS A 281 22.42 -46.34 16.41
CA CYS A 281 21.22 -46.62 17.18
C CYS A 281 21.56 -46.97 18.63
N LEU A 282 20.89 -46.33 19.58
CA LEU A 282 20.19 -46.91 20.74
C LEU A 282 19.30 -45.84 21.37
#